data_AF-A0A4R8T7A4-F1
#
_entry.id   AF-A0A4R8T7A4-F1
#
_cell.length_a   1.000
_cell.length_b   1.000
_cell.length_c   1.000
_cell.angle_alpha   90.00
_cell.angle_beta   90.00
_cell.angle_gamma   90.00
#
_symmetry.space_group_name_H-M   'P 1'
#
loop_
_entity.id
_entity.type
_entity.pdbx_description
1 polymer ?
#
loop_
_entity_poly.entity_id
_entity_poly.type
_entity_poly.pdbx_seq_one_letter_code
_entity_poly.pdbx_strand_id
1 'polypeptide(L)'
;MSSSPKSSSSHYVPLSPSDTGERSTASFEKRSSSEDHSAPLLEASEGFPTPAPTKPSQLPKLILYLSFALALLSTANIALLPATLSHYRAHPFSGPELNALPYGDARLGLGRAANITRPPKGHLRTWPDRIARVSRKLKTAVWGHGVQVYVTVEDSTIMRFPIPPTGVNACAISWQPPPENSARVKDLATKGDTTEIEVWQLIAPSTSSTSGMDELDYDTISYSTLPVRGELLGVLDITARPNSTTVEFACPSGAKSLVVETRCQRVGCHVSFMQLDLLPRFGFELLRRME
;
A
#
# COMPACT_ATOMS: atom_id res chain seq x y z
N MET A 1 6.49 21.00 42.17
CA MET A 1 6.76 21.74 40.91
C MET A 1 6.51 20.80 39.74
N SER A 2 6.05 21.36 38.62
CA SER A 2 5.79 20.73 37.30
C SER A 2 4.43 20.01 37.20
N SER A 3 3.35 20.64 36.73
CA SER A 3 3.02 21.20 35.40
C SER A 3 2.54 20.15 34.38
N SER A 4 1.23 19.89 34.39
CA SER A 4 0.50 19.18 33.34
C SER A 4 0.36 20.05 32.08
N PRO A 5 0.76 19.59 30.88
CA PRO A 5 0.44 20.28 29.64
C PRO A 5 -0.98 19.94 29.17
N LYS A 6 -1.69 21.00 28.75
CA LYS A 6 -3.04 20.98 28.15
C LYS A 6 -2.99 20.32 26.76
N SER A 7 -3.83 19.33 26.54
CA SER A 7 -4.19 18.86 25.18
C SER A 7 -5.40 19.67 24.69
N SER A 8 -5.17 20.46 23.65
CA SER A 8 -6.18 21.23 22.92
C SER A 8 -6.80 20.32 21.86
N SER A 9 -8.02 19.83 22.09
CA SER A 9 -8.83 19.19 21.04
C SER A 9 -9.52 20.27 20.20
N SER A 10 -9.19 20.34 18.90
CA SER A 10 -9.96 21.14 17.95
C SER A 10 -11.22 20.37 17.56
N HIS A 11 -12.33 20.66 18.23
CA HIS A 11 -13.65 20.17 17.84
C HIS A 11 -14.15 20.94 16.61
N TYR A 12 -14.36 20.24 15.50
CA TYR A 12 -15.15 20.76 14.38
C TYR A 12 -16.63 20.82 14.77
N VAL A 13 -17.22 22.00 14.63
CA VAL A 13 -18.66 22.25 14.82
C VAL A 13 -19.36 22.06 13.47
N PRO A 14 -20.40 21.21 13.37
CA PRO A 14 -21.23 21.13 12.15
C PRO A 14 -22.08 22.38 12.02
N LEU A 15 -22.13 22.96 10.82
CA LEU A 15 -23.07 24.04 10.48
C LEU A 15 -24.45 23.43 10.26
N SER A 16 -25.40 23.79 11.12
CA SER A 16 -26.83 23.49 10.95
C SER A 16 -27.42 24.34 9.81
N PRO A 17 -28.33 23.80 8.98
CA PRO A 17 -29.09 24.60 8.03
C PRO A 17 -30.06 25.50 8.79
N SER A 18 -30.06 26.79 8.47
CA SER A 18 -31.02 27.77 8.95
C SER A 18 -32.43 27.35 8.52
N ASP A 19 -33.29 27.04 9.48
CA ASP A 19 -34.73 26.91 9.26
C ASP A 19 -35.41 28.20 9.72
N THR A 20 -36.28 28.71 8.86
CA THR A 20 -37.06 29.93 9.07
C THR A 20 -38.44 29.50 9.54
N GLY A 21 -38.81 29.81 10.78
CA GLY A 21 -40.16 29.50 11.27
C GLY A 21 -40.35 29.63 12.77
N GLU A 22 -40.35 30.86 13.28
CA GLU A 22 -41.13 31.25 14.46
C GLU A 22 -42.64 30.91 14.24
N ARG A 23 -43.51 30.55 15.20
CA ARG A 23 -43.45 30.39 16.66
C ARG A 23 -44.83 29.86 17.13
N SER A 24 -44.81 28.86 18.03
CA SER A 24 -45.63 28.56 19.23
C SER A 24 -47.18 28.70 19.19
N THR A 25 -48.02 27.94 19.91
CA THR A 25 -47.95 27.46 21.32
C THR A 25 -48.91 26.29 21.61
N ALA A 26 -48.41 25.33 22.38
CA ALA A 26 -49.01 24.49 23.44
C ALA A 26 -50.53 24.30 23.58
N SER A 27 -50.96 23.03 23.69
CA SER A 27 -51.51 22.46 24.95
C SER A 27 -51.75 20.95 24.81
N PHE A 28 -51.26 20.18 25.79
CA PHE A 28 -51.58 18.77 25.99
C PHE A 28 -52.30 18.71 27.33
N GLU A 29 -53.59 18.35 27.32
CA GLU A 29 -54.28 17.90 28.53
C GLU A 29 -55.04 16.61 28.26
N LYS A 30 -54.98 15.76 29.28
CA LYS A 30 -55.30 14.35 29.37
C LYS A 30 -56.69 14.21 29.98
N ARG A 31 -57.59 13.39 29.42
CA ARG A 31 -58.64 12.75 30.23
C ARG A 31 -59.13 11.42 29.65
N SER A 32 -59.47 10.54 30.59
CA SER A 32 -59.68 9.10 30.54
C SER A 32 -61.15 8.71 30.34
N SER A 33 -61.36 7.54 29.72
CA SER A 33 -62.37 6.47 29.93
C SER A 33 -63.84 6.80 30.20
N SER A 34 -64.77 6.19 29.44
CA SER A 34 -65.63 5.04 29.86
C SER A 34 -66.75 4.74 28.85
N GLU A 35 -67.13 3.45 28.81
CA GLU A 35 -68.11 2.77 27.94
C GLU A 35 -69.59 3.15 28.20
N ASP A 36 -70.48 2.95 27.22
CA ASP A 36 -71.56 1.94 27.30
C ASP A 36 -72.58 1.95 26.13
N HIS A 37 -72.77 0.75 25.59
CA HIS A 37 -73.93 0.07 24.97
C HIS A 37 -75.13 0.83 24.37
N SER A 38 -75.48 0.49 23.11
CA SER A 38 -76.64 -0.40 22.77
C SER A 38 -76.96 -0.41 21.26
N ALA A 39 -77.14 -1.60 20.69
CA ALA A 39 -77.73 -1.84 19.37
C ALA A 39 -79.26 -2.04 19.49
N PRO A 40 -80.01 -1.98 18.36
CA PRO A 40 -80.59 -3.25 17.89
C PRO A 40 -80.66 -3.45 16.35
N LEU A 41 -80.66 -4.74 15.99
CA LEU A 41 -81.07 -5.42 14.73
C LEU A 41 -82.52 -5.03 14.27
N LEU A 42 -83.01 -5.12 13.02
CA LEU A 42 -83.07 -6.16 11.97
C LEU A 42 -83.47 -5.49 10.61
N GLU A 43 -82.83 -5.78 9.47
CA GLU A 43 -83.26 -6.71 8.40
C GLU A 43 -84.13 -6.12 7.26
N ALA A 44 -83.58 -6.07 6.04
CA ALA A 44 -84.30 -6.25 4.78
C ALA A 44 -83.31 -6.48 3.62
N SER A 45 -83.58 -7.55 2.88
CA SER A 45 -82.83 -8.10 1.75
C SER A 45 -83.11 -7.36 0.42
N GLU A 46 -82.15 -7.49 -0.50
CA GLU A 46 -82.25 -7.53 -1.97
C GLU A 46 -81.53 -6.43 -2.77
N GLY A 47 -80.70 -6.90 -3.71
CA GLY A 47 -80.29 -6.15 -4.89
C GLY A 47 -78.77 -6.07 -5.11
N PHE A 48 -78.14 -7.14 -5.59
CA PHE A 48 -76.87 -7.00 -6.31
C PHE A 48 -77.06 -6.13 -7.56
N PRO A 49 -76.06 -5.29 -7.89
CA PRO A 49 -75.36 -5.57 -9.13
C PRO A 49 -73.86 -5.80 -8.91
N THR A 50 -73.39 -6.80 -9.64
CA THR A 50 -72.01 -7.25 -9.88
C THR A 50 -71.09 -6.09 -10.32
N PRO A 51 -69.79 -6.12 -9.97
CA PRO A 51 -68.89 -4.98 -10.14
C PRO A 51 -68.54 -4.72 -11.61
N ALA A 52 -68.59 -3.45 -12.02
CA ALA A 52 -68.02 -3.02 -13.28
C ALA A 52 -66.49 -3.26 -13.27
N PRO A 53 -65.88 -3.77 -14.36
CA PRO A 53 -64.44 -3.93 -14.42
C PRO A 53 -63.79 -2.55 -14.51
N THR A 54 -63.26 -2.06 -13.39
CA THR A 54 -62.34 -0.92 -13.41
C THR A 54 -61.11 -1.33 -14.21
N LYS A 55 -60.92 -0.66 -15.36
CA LYS A 55 -59.76 -0.80 -16.25
C LYS A 55 -58.49 -0.94 -15.40
N PRO A 56 -57.60 -1.92 -15.67
CA PRO A 56 -56.31 -1.95 -15.01
C PRO A 56 -55.61 -0.65 -15.37
N SER A 57 -55.38 0.18 -14.35
CA SER A 57 -54.65 1.44 -14.50
C SER A 57 -53.35 1.11 -15.23
N GLN A 58 -53.10 1.75 -16.38
CA GLN A 58 -51.85 1.57 -17.13
C GLN A 58 -50.64 2.21 -16.42
N LEU A 59 -50.91 2.97 -15.35
CA LEU A 59 -49.97 3.68 -14.50
C LEU A 59 -48.82 2.82 -13.90
N PRO A 60 -49.04 1.61 -13.36
CA PRO A 60 -47.96 0.81 -12.78
C PRO A 60 -46.99 0.30 -13.83
N LYS A 61 -47.49 -0.06 -15.03
CA LYS A 61 -46.64 -0.50 -16.15
C LYS A 61 -45.79 0.64 -16.68
N LEU A 62 -46.36 1.84 -16.80
CA LEU A 62 -45.66 3.03 -17.27
C LEU A 62 -44.55 3.47 -16.29
N ILE A 63 -44.82 3.42 -14.99
CA ILE A 63 -43.82 3.70 -13.95
C ILE A 63 -42.68 2.67 -13.97
N LEU A 64 -42.98 1.39 -14.18
CA LEU A 64 -41.96 0.34 -14.31
C LEU A 64 -41.08 0.51 -15.56
N TYR A 65 -41.67 0.86 -16.71
CA TYR A 65 -40.88 1.16 -17.91
C TYR A 65 -40.04 2.42 -17.74
N LEU A 66 -40.56 3.44 -17.06
CA LEU A 66 -39.83 4.67 -16.80
C LEU A 66 -38.65 4.42 -15.85
N SER A 67 -38.86 3.68 -14.76
CA SER A 67 -37.79 3.34 -13.81
C SER A 67 -36.73 2.44 -14.44
N PHE A 68 -37.14 1.49 -15.28
CA PHE A 68 -36.22 0.64 -16.03
C PHE A 68 -35.41 1.44 -17.06
N ALA A 69 -36.05 2.35 -17.80
CA ALA A 69 -35.36 3.26 -18.71
C ALA A 69 -34.35 4.14 -17.97
N LEU A 70 -34.72 4.68 -16.80
CA LEU A 70 -33.85 5.51 -15.97
C LEU A 70 -32.65 4.71 -15.42
N ALA A 71 -32.86 3.45 -15.03
CA ALA A 71 -31.80 2.56 -14.60
C ALA A 71 -30.84 2.21 -15.76
N LEU A 72 -31.36 1.99 -16.97
CA LEU A 72 -30.55 1.77 -18.17
C LEU A 72 -29.75 3.01 -18.57
N LEU A 73 -30.36 4.20 -18.49
CA LEU A 73 -29.69 5.48 -18.72
C LEU A 73 -28.57 5.72 -17.69
N SER A 74 -28.84 5.42 -16.42
CA SER A 74 -27.85 5.54 -15.34
C SER A 74 -26.68 4.56 -15.52
N THR A 75 -26.97 3.29 -15.81
CA THR A 75 -25.93 2.27 -16.03
C THR A 75 -25.11 2.54 -17.29
N ALA A 76 -25.74 2.98 -18.38
CA ALA A 76 -25.02 3.43 -19.57
C ALA A 76 -24.11 4.62 -19.26
N ASN A 77 -24.58 5.61 -18.50
CA ASN A 77 -23.78 6.77 -18.12
C ASN A 77 -22.58 6.37 -17.24
N ILE A 78 -22.77 5.45 -16.29
CA ILE A 78 -21.68 4.92 -15.45
C ILE A 78 -20.71 4.06 -16.27
N ALA A 79 -21.19 3.27 -17.23
CA ALA A 79 -20.35 2.42 -18.09
C ALA A 79 -19.57 3.22 -19.13
N LEU A 80 -20.11 4.35 -19.61
CA LEU A 80 -19.44 5.27 -20.54
C LEU A 80 -18.42 6.16 -19.83
N LEU A 81 -18.55 6.37 -18.51
CA LEU A 81 -17.65 7.25 -17.75
C LEU A 81 -16.17 6.81 -17.79
N PRO A 82 -15.81 5.52 -17.59
CA PRO A 82 -14.42 5.06 -17.72
C PRO A 82 -13.87 5.25 -19.14
N ALA A 83 -14.66 4.93 -20.16
CA ALA A 83 -14.24 5.04 -21.55
C ALA A 83 -14.02 6.50 -21.97
N THR A 84 -14.96 7.38 -21.63
CA THR A 84 -14.84 8.83 -21.90
C THR A 84 -13.67 9.45 -21.13
N LEU A 85 -13.52 9.17 -19.84
CA LEU A 85 -12.37 9.65 -19.05
C LEU A 85 -11.03 9.16 -19.59
N SER A 86 -10.97 7.92 -20.10
CA SER A 86 -9.75 7.39 -20.72
C SER A 86 -9.35 8.14 -22.00
N HIS A 87 -10.35 8.57 -22.79
CA HIS A 87 -10.11 9.33 -24.01
C HIS A 87 -9.54 10.73 -23.72
N TYR A 88 -10.07 11.42 -22.70
CA TYR A 88 -9.55 12.71 -22.25
C TYR A 88 -8.17 12.60 -21.58
N ARG A 89 -7.84 11.45 -20.99
CA ARG A 89 -6.49 11.18 -20.46
C ARG A 89 -5.45 10.99 -21.56
N ALA A 90 -5.85 10.41 -22.69
CA ALA A 90 -4.97 10.18 -23.84
C ALA A 90 -4.77 11.44 -24.71
N HIS A 91 -5.73 12.38 -24.70
CA HIS A 91 -5.70 13.61 -25.51
C HIS A 91 -5.94 14.85 -24.64
N PRO A 92 -4.91 15.37 -23.94
CA PRO A 92 -5.03 16.60 -23.18
C PRO A 92 -5.31 17.79 -24.11
N PHE A 93 -6.18 18.71 -23.67
CA PHE A 93 -6.48 19.94 -24.41
C PHE A 93 -5.21 20.77 -24.61
N SER A 94 -5.05 21.32 -25.81
CA SER A 94 -3.98 22.27 -26.08
C SER A 94 -4.28 23.63 -25.42
N GLY A 95 -3.24 24.40 -25.07
CA GLY A 95 -3.37 25.73 -24.44
C GLY A 95 -4.41 26.68 -25.09
N PRO A 96 -4.49 26.80 -26.44
CA PRO A 96 -5.50 27.65 -27.08
C PRO A 96 -6.94 27.11 -27.00
N GLU A 97 -7.13 25.79 -26.99
CA GLU A 97 -8.45 25.17 -26.81
C GLU A 97 -8.98 25.37 -25.40
N LEU A 98 -8.09 25.34 -24.41
CA LEU A 98 -8.44 25.57 -23.00
C LEU A 98 -8.97 27.00 -22.78
N ASN A 99 -8.37 27.98 -23.45
CA ASN A 99 -8.78 29.39 -23.38
C ASN A 99 -10.10 29.69 -24.15
N ALA A 100 -10.51 28.80 -25.06
CA ALA A 100 -11.76 28.92 -25.80
C ALA A 100 -12.98 28.41 -25.01
N LEU A 101 -12.76 27.76 -23.85
CA LEU A 101 -13.84 27.28 -22.99
C LEU A 101 -14.44 28.43 -22.16
N PRO A 102 -15.76 28.42 -21.88
CA PRO A 102 -16.43 29.47 -21.09
C PRO A 102 -15.81 29.68 -19.70
N TYR A 103 -15.18 28.64 -19.15
CA TYR A 103 -14.40 28.64 -17.92
C TYR A 103 -13.09 27.89 -18.16
N GLY A 104 -12.16 28.52 -18.88
CA GLY A 104 -10.86 27.96 -19.28
C GLY A 104 -9.84 27.76 -18.16
N ASP A 105 -10.27 27.30 -16.98
CA ASP A 105 -9.37 26.99 -15.88
C ASP A 105 -9.36 25.48 -15.59
N ALA A 106 -8.34 24.78 -16.09
CA ALA A 106 -8.09 23.37 -15.81
C ALA A 106 -7.91 23.06 -14.31
N ARG A 107 -7.87 24.07 -13.43
CA ARG A 107 -7.69 23.92 -11.98
C ARG A 107 -8.97 23.61 -11.22
N LEU A 108 -10.15 23.78 -11.81
CA LEU A 108 -11.41 23.39 -11.19
C LEU A 108 -11.53 21.85 -11.16
N GLY A 109 -11.05 21.26 -10.06
CA GLY A 109 -11.25 19.84 -9.73
C GLY A 109 -10.12 18.88 -10.12
N LEU A 110 -9.36 19.13 -11.20
CA LEU A 110 -8.25 18.24 -11.58
C LEU A 110 -7.08 18.26 -10.60
N GLY A 111 -6.77 19.41 -9.97
CA GLY A 111 -5.73 19.47 -8.94
C GLY A 111 -6.08 18.66 -7.68
N ARG A 112 -7.37 18.54 -7.35
CA ARG A 112 -7.86 17.64 -6.28
C ARG A 112 -7.88 16.19 -6.75
N ALA A 113 -8.30 15.93 -7.97
CA ALA A 113 -8.23 14.60 -8.57
C ALA A 113 -6.79 14.09 -8.65
N ALA A 114 -5.81 14.92 -9.00
CA ALA A 114 -4.38 14.58 -9.05
C ALA A 114 -3.80 14.22 -7.66
N ASN A 115 -4.29 14.85 -6.59
CA ASN A 115 -3.93 14.47 -5.22
C ASN A 115 -4.59 13.15 -4.78
N ILE A 116 -5.78 12.85 -5.31
CA ILE A 116 -6.51 11.59 -5.08
C ILE A 116 -5.91 10.45 -5.93
N THR A 117 -5.45 10.76 -7.15
CA THR A 117 -4.73 9.88 -8.06
C THR A 117 -3.23 10.14 -7.94
N ARG A 118 -2.68 10.08 -6.72
CA ARG A 118 -1.22 9.90 -6.62
C ARG A 118 -0.89 8.65 -7.43
N PRO A 119 0.04 8.71 -8.40
CA PRO A 119 0.53 7.48 -9.01
C PRO A 119 0.95 6.57 -7.86
N PRO A 120 0.58 5.27 -7.87
CA PRO A 120 1.04 4.37 -6.84
C PRO A 120 2.55 4.54 -6.76
N LYS A 121 3.08 4.85 -5.58
CA LYS A 121 4.51 4.88 -5.32
C LYS A 121 5.01 3.44 -5.41
N GLY A 122 5.08 2.95 -6.64
CA GLY A 122 5.52 1.62 -6.97
C GLY A 122 7.01 1.52 -6.71
N HIS A 123 7.45 0.35 -6.30
CA HIS A 123 8.86 0.03 -6.21
C HIS A 123 9.12 -1.12 -7.17
N LEU A 124 10.12 -0.95 -8.01
CA LEU A 124 10.76 -2.04 -8.73
C LEU A 124 11.56 -2.84 -7.72
N ARG A 125 11.34 -4.15 -7.70
CA ARG A 125 11.95 -5.06 -6.71
C ARG A 125 12.91 -5.99 -7.40
N THR A 126 14.08 -6.19 -6.80
CA THR A 126 15.11 -7.08 -7.37
C THR A 126 15.72 -7.93 -6.28
N TRP A 127 15.88 -9.21 -6.60
CA TRP A 127 16.52 -10.19 -5.73
C TRP A 127 18.03 -10.15 -5.91
N PRO A 128 18.81 -10.54 -4.88
CA PRO A 128 20.24 -10.62 -5.05
C PRO A 128 20.58 -11.77 -6.01
N ASP A 129 21.47 -11.50 -6.96
CA ASP A 129 21.91 -12.49 -7.94
C ASP A 129 23.21 -13.20 -7.51
N ARG A 130 23.97 -12.59 -6.59
CA ARG A 130 25.13 -13.20 -5.93
C ARG A 130 25.03 -13.05 -4.43
N ILE A 131 25.36 -14.13 -3.72
CA ILE A 131 25.43 -14.19 -2.26
C ILE A 131 26.68 -14.97 -1.89
N ALA A 132 27.48 -14.44 -0.96
CA ALA A 132 28.65 -15.12 -0.41
C ALA A 132 28.74 -14.88 1.10
N ARG A 133 29.08 -15.93 1.84
CA ARG A 133 29.34 -15.87 3.29
C ARG A 133 30.82 -15.63 3.53
N VAL A 134 31.11 -14.78 4.51
CA VAL A 134 32.48 -14.55 5.01
C VAL A 134 32.51 -14.67 6.53
N SER A 135 33.61 -15.17 7.08
CA SER A 135 33.77 -15.42 8.52
C SER A 135 34.99 -14.74 9.10
N ARG A 136 34.80 -13.93 10.13
CA ARG A 136 35.89 -13.34 10.93
C ARG A 136 36.70 -14.41 11.65
N LYS A 137 36.06 -15.50 12.05
CA LYS A 137 36.70 -16.61 12.77
C LYS A 137 37.59 -17.43 11.86
N LEU A 138 37.11 -17.75 10.66
CA LEU A 138 37.85 -18.49 9.64
C LEU A 138 38.28 -17.55 8.52
N LYS A 139 39.33 -16.75 8.78
CA LYS A 139 39.69 -15.60 7.94
C LYS A 139 39.98 -15.94 6.47
N THR A 140 40.52 -17.12 6.21
CA THR A 140 40.92 -17.61 4.89
C THR A 140 39.92 -18.59 4.28
N ALA A 141 38.86 -18.95 5.00
CA ALA A 141 37.85 -19.84 4.48
C ALA A 141 37.02 -19.13 3.40
N VAL A 142 36.70 -19.89 2.36
CA VAL A 142 35.93 -19.45 1.21
C VAL A 142 34.73 -20.39 1.09
N TRP A 143 33.53 -19.81 1.16
CA TRP A 143 32.27 -20.56 0.99
C TRP A 143 31.80 -20.59 -0.47
N GLY A 144 32.29 -19.65 -1.27
CA GLY A 144 31.87 -19.42 -2.63
C GLY A 144 30.46 -18.85 -2.75
N HIS A 145 30.04 -18.66 -3.99
CA HIS A 145 28.70 -18.21 -4.31
C HIS A 145 27.66 -19.29 -3.96
N GLY A 146 26.58 -18.88 -3.27
CA GLY A 146 25.44 -19.74 -3.04
C GLY A 146 24.16 -18.97 -2.76
N VAL A 147 23.24 -19.61 -2.03
CA VAL A 147 21.96 -19.03 -1.59
C VAL A 147 21.87 -18.90 -0.06
N GLN A 148 22.89 -19.35 0.65
CA GLN A 148 22.91 -19.32 2.12
C GLN A 148 23.15 -17.89 2.60
N VAL A 149 22.22 -17.39 3.40
CA VAL A 149 22.41 -16.17 4.17
C VAL A 149 22.69 -16.58 5.60
N TYR A 150 23.82 -16.10 6.13
CA TYR A 150 24.26 -16.40 7.49
C TYR A 150 24.90 -15.17 8.10
N VAL A 151 24.20 -14.55 9.04
CA VAL A 151 24.60 -13.28 9.66
C VAL A 151 24.69 -13.48 11.16
N THR A 152 25.88 -13.25 11.71
CA THR A 152 26.16 -13.26 13.14
C THR A 152 27.14 -12.14 13.49
N VAL A 153 27.64 -12.09 14.72
CA VAL A 153 28.70 -11.15 15.12
C VAL A 153 30.03 -11.46 14.43
N GLU A 154 30.29 -12.74 14.14
CA GLU A 154 31.54 -13.21 13.54
C GLU A 154 31.43 -13.36 12.03
N ASP A 155 30.25 -13.69 11.53
CA ASP A 155 30.01 -13.97 10.11
C ASP A 155 29.12 -12.90 9.49
N SER A 156 29.53 -12.40 8.33
CA SER A 156 28.72 -11.49 7.51
C SER A 156 28.39 -12.13 6.17
N THR A 157 27.32 -11.64 5.55
CA THR A 157 26.91 -12.09 4.21
C THR A 157 26.99 -10.93 3.25
N ILE A 158 27.71 -11.14 2.14
CA ILE A 158 27.83 -10.20 1.03
C ILE A 158 26.80 -10.57 -0.03
N MET A 159 26.06 -9.58 -0.52
CA MET A 159 25.01 -9.75 -1.52
C MET A 159 25.15 -8.72 -2.64
N ARG A 160 24.97 -9.16 -3.88
CA ARG A 160 24.87 -8.30 -5.06
C ARG A 160 23.43 -8.21 -5.52
N PHE A 161 22.93 -6.99 -5.63
CA PHE A 161 21.60 -6.70 -6.14
C PHE A 161 21.71 -6.02 -7.50
N PRO A 162 21.11 -6.59 -8.57
CA PRO A 162 20.98 -5.87 -9.84
C PRO A 162 20.11 -4.64 -9.62
N ILE A 163 20.55 -3.47 -10.10
CA ILE A 163 19.76 -2.25 -10.02
C ILE A 163 18.78 -2.25 -11.21
N PRO A 164 17.45 -2.15 -11.00
CA PRO A 164 16.50 -2.02 -12.10
C PRO A 164 16.91 -0.86 -13.02
N PRO A 165 16.89 -0.99 -14.35
CA PRO A 165 17.38 0.07 -15.25
C PRO A 165 16.49 1.32 -15.24
N THR A 166 15.20 1.17 -14.91
CA THR A 166 14.19 2.22 -14.88
C THR A 166 13.89 2.66 -13.45
N GLY A 167 13.28 3.84 -13.29
CA GLY A 167 12.88 4.42 -12.00
C GLY A 167 13.73 5.62 -11.58
N VAL A 168 13.34 6.27 -10.49
CA VAL A 168 14.08 7.43 -9.97
C VAL A 168 15.35 6.99 -9.24
N ASN A 169 16.25 7.94 -8.98
CA ASN A 169 17.48 7.72 -8.21
C ASN A 169 17.21 7.62 -6.70
N ALA A 170 16.36 6.68 -6.29
CA ALA A 170 16.05 6.37 -4.91
C ALA A 170 15.93 4.86 -4.74
N CYS A 171 16.87 4.28 -4.00
CA CYS A 171 17.00 2.87 -3.70
C CYS A 171 16.82 2.62 -2.19
N ALA A 172 16.37 1.43 -1.82
CA ALA A 172 16.31 0.97 -0.44
C ALA A 172 16.50 -0.54 -0.37
N ILE A 173 17.07 -1.06 0.72
CA ILE A 173 17.10 -2.50 0.97
C ILE A 173 15.92 -2.86 1.86
N SER A 174 15.16 -3.88 1.47
CA SER A 174 14.02 -4.38 2.22
C SER A 174 14.25 -5.83 2.64
N TRP A 175 13.84 -6.13 3.86
CA TRP A 175 13.66 -7.47 4.38
C TRP A 175 12.18 -7.84 4.26
N GLN A 176 11.90 -8.88 3.48
CA GLN A 176 10.61 -9.51 3.38
C GLN A 176 10.60 -10.80 4.22
N PRO A 177 9.85 -10.86 5.33
CA PRO A 177 9.75 -12.04 6.17
C PRO A 177 8.89 -13.15 5.54
N PRO A 178 9.10 -14.41 5.95
CA PRO A 178 8.26 -15.51 5.50
C PRO A 178 6.81 -15.28 5.93
N PRO A 179 5.81 -15.56 5.06
CA PRO A 179 4.41 -15.45 5.44
C PRO A 179 4.10 -16.35 6.63
N GLU A 180 3.35 -15.84 7.62
CA GLU A 180 3.13 -16.48 8.92
C GLU A 180 2.58 -17.90 8.83
N ASN A 181 1.72 -18.17 7.83
CA ASN A 181 1.09 -19.48 7.63
C ASN A 181 1.81 -20.35 6.58
N SER A 182 3.04 -20.01 6.20
CA SER A 182 3.81 -20.77 5.21
C SER A 182 4.78 -21.77 5.85
N ALA A 183 5.05 -22.86 5.15
CA ALA A 183 6.10 -23.80 5.56
C ALA A 183 7.50 -23.15 5.64
N ARG A 184 7.70 -22.05 4.90
CA ARG A 184 8.94 -21.27 4.82
C ARG A 184 9.31 -20.58 6.15
N VAL A 185 8.39 -20.47 7.11
CA VAL A 185 8.72 -19.96 8.45
C VAL A 185 9.81 -20.80 9.12
N LYS A 186 9.84 -22.11 8.85
CA LYS A 186 10.86 -23.03 9.38
C LYS A 186 12.24 -22.85 8.73
N ASP A 187 12.30 -22.20 7.57
CA ASP A 187 13.55 -21.95 6.86
C ASP A 187 14.31 -20.74 7.43
N LEU A 188 13.67 -19.94 8.27
CA LEU A 188 14.27 -18.81 8.97
C LEU A 188 14.62 -19.22 10.40
N ALA A 189 15.91 -19.29 10.70
CA ALA A 189 16.41 -19.47 12.05
C ALA A 189 16.97 -18.15 12.58
N THR A 190 16.37 -17.64 13.65
CA THR A 190 16.86 -16.48 14.39
C THR A 190 17.20 -16.84 15.83
N LYS A 191 18.23 -16.20 16.39
CA LYS A 191 18.57 -16.30 17.82
C LYS A 191 19.11 -14.96 18.31
N GLY A 192 18.84 -14.66 19.58
CA GLY A 192 19.25 -13.41 20.22
C GLY A 192 18.51 -12.21 19.67
N ASP A 193 19.17 -11.05 19.69
CA ASP A 193 18.62 -9.79 19.20
C ASP A 193 18.93 -9.60 17.71
N THR A 194 17.89 -9.66 16.87
CA THR A 194 17.96 -9.51 15.42
C THR A 194 17.21 -8.26 14.93
N THR A 195 17.05 -7.27 15.80
CA THR A 195 16.36 -6.00 15.48
C THR A 195 17.27 -4.98 14.80
N GLU A 196 18.58 -5.17 14.91
CA GLU A 196 19.59 -4.23 14.41
C GLU A 196 20.61 -4.90 13.47
N ILE A 197 20.17 -5.33 12.29
CA ILE A 197 21.06 -5.84 11.24
C ILE A 197 21.57 -4.66 10.40
N GLU A 198 22.86 -4.38 10.46
CA GLU A 198 23.47 -3.31 9.67
C GLU A 198 23.65 -3.75 8.21
N VAL A 199 23.35 -2.84 7.28
CA VAL A 199 23.56 -3.04 5.85
C VAL A 199 24.59 -2.03 5.37
N TRP A 200 25.79 -2.49 5.01
CA TRP A 200 26.89 -1.64 4.56
C TRP A 200 27.06 -1.71 3.06
N GLN A 201 27.27 -0.59 2.38
CA GLN A 201 27.67 -0.59 0.98
C GLN A 201 29.13 -1.03 0.85
N LEU A 202 29.44 -1.84 -0.16
CA LEU A 202 30.81 -2.17 -0.54
C LEU A 202 31.19 -1.38 -1.79
N ILE A 203 32.31 -0.65 -1.75
CA ILE A 203 32.66 0.35 -2.78
C ILE A 203 33.84 -0.04 -3.66
N ALA A 204 34.73 -0.92 -3.18
CA ALA A 204 35.90 -1.36 -3.93
C ALA A 204 36.33 -2.76 -3.49
N PRO A 205 36.88 -3.59 -4.40
CA PRO A 205 37.56 -4.83 -4.03
C PRO A 205 38.74 -4.58 -3.08
N SER A 206 39.13 -5.59 -2.30
CA SER A 206 40.23 -5.47 -1.32
C SER A 206 41.60 -5.38 -1.99
N THR A 207 41.77 -6.05 -3.12
CA THR A 207 42.96 -5.97 -3.95
C THR A 207 42.85 -4.77 -4.86
N SER A 208 43.95 -4.04 -5.07
CA SER A 208 44.04 -2.87 -5.96
C SER A 208 43.89 -3.23 -7.45
N SER A 209 42.96 -4.12 -7.80
CA SER A 209 42.54 -4.36 -9.16
C SER A 209 41.69 -3.19 -9.63
N THR A 210 41.92 -2.75 -10.86
CA THR A 210 41.14 -1.71 -11.54
C THR A 210 39.70 -2.14 -11.86
N SER A 211 39.31 -3.35 -11.45
CA SER A 211 38.00 -3.95 -11.62
C SER A 211 36.98 -3.33 -10.65
N GLY A 212 35.84 -2.85 -11.16
CA GLY A 212 34.75 -2.36 -10.33
C GLY A 212 34.05 -3.49 -9.53
N MET A 213 33.18 -3.12 -8.59
CA MET A 213 32.41 -4.08 -7.77
C MET A 213 31.53 -5.04 -8.59
N ASP A 214 31.20 -4.69 -9.84
CA ASP A 214 30.43 -5.54 -10.76
C ASP A 214 31.21 -6.83 -11.17
N GLU A 215 32.54 -6.80 -11.15
CA GLU A 215 33.44 -7.91 -11.55
C GLU A 215 33.97 -8.71 -10.36
N LEU A 216 33.50 -8.43 -9.14
CA LEU A 216 33.94 -9.14 -7.95
C LEU A 216 33.69 -10.65 -8.08
N ASP A 217 34.72 -11.46 -7.87
CA ASP A 217 34.63 -12.91 -7.88
C ASP A 217 34.16 -13.44 -6.52
N TYR A 218 32.90 -13.91 -6.47
CA TYR A 218 32.25 -14.41 -5.25
C TYR A 218 32.76 -15.79 -4.83
N ASP A 219 33.46 -16.50 -5.72
CA ASP A 219 33.99 -17.84 -5.45
C ASP A 219 35.36 -17.83 -4.77
N THR A 220 35.94 -16.65 -4.55
CA THR A 220 37.25 -16.46 -3.91
C THR A 220 37.22 -15.52 -2.70
N ILE A 221 36.08 -14.92 -2.38
CA ILE A 221 35.97 -13.97 -1.26
C ILE A 221 36.16 -14.71 0.08
N SER A 222 37.06 -14.15 0.89
CA SER A 222 37.28 -14.53 2.28
C SER A 222 37.23 -13.29 3.16
N TYR A 223 37.21 -13.47 4.48
CA TYR A 223 37.28 -12.32 5.39
C TYR A 223 38.62 -11.58 5.30
N SER A 224 39.71 -12.25 4.90
CA SER A 224 41.02 -11.62 4.66
C SER A 224 41.06 -10.75 3.40
N THR A 225 40.19 -11.04 2.43
CA THR A 225 40.04 -10.32 1.15
C THR A 225 38.71 -9.60 1.08
N LEU A 226 38.21 -9.14 2.23
CA LEU A 226 36.91 -8.48 2.32
C LEU A 226 36.94 -7.15 1.55
N PRO A 227 35.97 -6.90 0.64
CA PRO A 227 35.86 -5.62 -0.04
C PRO A 227 35.75 -4.44 0.94
N VAL A 228 36.19 -3.26 0.49
CA VAL A 228 36.21 -2.05 1.29
C VAL A 228 34.79 -1.56 1.53
N ARG A 229 34.45 -1.33 2.81
CA ARG A 229 33.17 -0.75 3.24
C ARG A 229 33.12 0.74 2.89
N GLY A 230 32.00 1.18 2.36
CA GLY A 230 31.61 2.57 2.21
C GLY A 230 30.62 2.98 3.28
N GLU A 231 29.49 3.54 2.84
CA GLU A 231 28.44 4.08 3.71
C GLU A 231 27.56 3.00 4.36
N LEU A 232 27.07 3.29 5.57
CA LEU A 232 26.02 2.50 6.21
C LEU A 232 24.67 2.82 5.56
N LEU A 233 24.15 1.85 4.81
CA LEU A 233 22.82 1.75 4.20
C LEU A 233 21.67 2.16 5.12
N GLY A 234 21.78 1.62 6.32
CA GLY A 234 20.74 1.63 7.33
C GLY A 234 20.76 0.34 8.13
N VAL A 235 19.72 0.16 8.92
CA VAL A 235 19.55 -0.96 9.84
C VAL A 235 18.21 -1.62 9.57
N LEU A 236 18.19 -2.96 9.57
CA LEU A 236 17.01 -3.78 9.33
C LEU A 236 16.63 -4.56 10.58
N ASP A 237 15.32 -4.65 10.81
CA ASP A 237 14.72 -5.48 11.84
C ASP A 237 14.11 -6.74 11.20
N ILE A 238 14.72 -7.89 11.46
CA ILE A 238 14.29 -9.19 10.89
C ILE A 238 12.96 -9.67 11.49
N THR A 239 12.62 -9.16 12.68
CA THR A 239 11.38 -9.50 13.40
C THR A 239 10.19 -8.69 12.93
N ALA A 240 10.42 -7.55 12.26
CA ALA A 240 9.37 -6.67 11.78
C ALA A 240 8.40 -7.37 10.81
N ARG A 241 7.14 -6.94 10.86
CA ARG A 241 6.04 -7.35 9.97
C ARG A 241 5.26 -6.08 9.56
N PRO A 242 4.88 -5.90 8.28
CA PRO A 242 5.01 -6.84 7.18
C PRO A 242 6.42 -6.90 6.57
N ASN A 243 7.19 -5.80 6.53
CA ASN A 243 8.56 -5.75 6.03
C ASN A 243 9.39 -4.79 6.90
N SER A 244 10.72 -4.93 6.89
CA SER A 244 11.65 -3.89 7.37
C SER A 244 12.39 -3.30 6.18
N THR A 245 12.53 -1.98 6.10
CA THR A 245 13.17 -1.32 4.95
C THR A 245 14.12 -0.25 5.45
N THR A 246 15.29 -0.14 4.84
CA THR A 246 16.23 0.96 5.11
C THR A 246 15.62 2.30 4.70
N VAL A 247 16.24 3.39 5.14
CA VAL A 247 15.94 4.72 4.58
C VAL A 247 16.28 4.72 3.09
N GLU A 248 15.56 5.51 2.30
CA GLU A 248 15.88 5.71 0.89
C GLU A 248 17.26 6.37 0.75
N PHE A 249 18.11 5.80 -0.09
CA PHE A 249 19.43 6.30 -0.44
C PHE A 249 19.56 6.44 -1.97
N ALA A 250 20.56 7.19 -2.43
CA ALA A 250 20.81 7.32 -3.86
C ALA A 250 21.32 5.99 -4.43
N CYS A 251 20.72 5.52 -5.53
CA CYS A 251 21.23 4.35 -6.23
C CYS A 251 22.65 4.66 -6.76
N PRO A 252 23.59 3.70 -6.74
CA PRO A 252 24.94 3.91 -7.28
C PRO A 252 24.93 4.40 -8.73
N SER A 253 25.43 5.62 -8.97
CA SER A 253 25.47 6.23 -10.30
C SER A 253 26.43 5.48 -11.23
N GLY A 254 25.94 5.05 -12.39
CA GLY A 254 26.77 4.38 -13.41
C GLY A 254 27.12 2.93 -13.14
N ALA A 255 26.71 2.35 -12.00
CA ALA A 255 26.87 0.93 -11.71
C ALA A 255 25.64 0.13 -12.14
N LYS A 256 25.85 -1.13 -12.53
CA LYS A 256 24.74 -2.05 -12.87
C LYS A 256 24.19 -2.77 -11.64
N SER A 257 24.99 -2.85 -10.57
CA SER A 257 24.62 -3.53 -9.35
C SER A 257 25.01 -2.75 -8.10
N LEU A 258 24.32 -3.04 -7.01
CA LEU A 258 24.64 -2.61 -5.66
C LEU A 258 25.15 -3.82 -4.88
N VAL A 259 26.36 -3.75 -4.34
CA VAL A 259 26.90 -4.79 -3.47
C VAL A 259 26.86 -4.31 -2.02
N VAL A 260 26.31 -5.12 -1.14
CA VAL A 260 26.18 -4.83 0.29
C VAL A 260 26.73 -5.95 1.14
N GLU A 261 27.23 -5.60 2.32
CA GLU A 261 27.54 -6.51 3.42
C GLU A 261 26.48 -6.37 4.51
N THR A 262 25.89 -7.48 4.92
CA THR A 262 24.99 -7.56 6.07
C THR A 262 25.71 -8.14 7.28
N ARG A 263 25.62 -7.47 8.42
CA ARG A 263 26.31 -7.87 9.66
C ARG A 263 25.49 -7.54 10.91
N CYS A 264 25.70 -8.32 11.95
CA CYS A 264 25.20 -8.00 13.29
C CYS A 264 26.23 -7.20 14.09
N GLN A 265 25.77 -6.28 14.94
CA GLN A 265 26.62 -5.64 15.94
C GLN A 265 26.49 -6.28 17.34
N ARG A 266 25.29 -6.78 17.69
CA ARG A 266 24.96 -7.25 19.05
C ARG A 266 25.34 -8.70 19.31
N VAL A 267 25.83 -8.97 20.52
CA VAL A 267 26.19 -10.32 20.98
C VAL A 267 24.96 -11.23 20.95
N GLY A 268 25.12 -12.42 20.38
CA GLY A 268 24.06 -13.41 20.30
C GLY A 268 23.12 -13.24 19.09
N CYS A 269 23.28 -12.18 18.29
CA CYS A 269 22.57 -12.02 17.02
C CYS A 269 22.94 -13.14 16.06
N HIS A 270 21.92 -13.84 15.58
CA HIS A 270 22.03 -14.91 14.60
C HIS A 270 20.82 -14.90 13.69
N VAL A 271 21.07 -14.85 12.39
CA VAL A 271 20.06 -14.96 11.34
C VAL A 271 20.61 -15.94 10.31
N SER A 272 19.88 -17.00 10.04
CA SER A 272 20.21 -17.92 8.95
C SER A 272 18.97 -18.37 8.19
N PHE A 273 19.09 -18.36 6.87
CA PHE A 273 18.06 -18.84 5.95
C PHE A 273 18.66 -19.04 4.55
N MET A 274 17.87 -19.59 3.63
CA MET A 274 18.23 -19.69 2.21
C MET A 274 17.42 -18.69 1.39
N GLN A 275 18.12 -17.79 0.68
CA GLN A 275 17.52 -16.83 -0.23
C GLN A 275 17.17 -17.54 -1.55
N LEU A 276 15.95 -18.07 -1.61
CA LEU A 276 15.46 -18.83 -2.76
C LEU A 276 14.41 -18.02 -3.53
N ASP A 277 14.54 -17.98 -4.85
CA ASP A 277 13.49 -17.47 -5.74
C ASP A 277 12.38 -18.51 -5.95
N LEU A 278 11.70 -18.85 -4.84
CA LEU A 278 10.59 -19.79 -4.79
C LEU A 278 9.42 -19.17 -4.02
N LEU A 279 8.19 -19.37 -4.50
CA LEU A 279 6.98 -18.91 -3.82
C LEU A 279 6.64 -19.78 -2.58
N PRO A 280 6.17 -19.18 -1.47
CA PRO A 280 6.19 -17.75 -1.19
C PRO A 280 7.62 -17.25 -0.98
N ARG A 281 7.95 -16.12 -1.60
CA ARG A 281 9.26 -15.48 -1.51
C ARG A 281 9.45 -14.82 -0.14
N PHE A 282 10.63 -14.98 0.43
CA PHE A 282 11.08 -14.24 1.61
C PHE A 282 12.61 -14.10 1.59
N GLY A 283 13.12 -12.99 2.10
CA GLY A 283 14.54 -12.67 1.97
C GLY A 283 14.79 -11.17 1.86
N PHE A 284 16.00 -10.82 1.46
CA PHE A 284 16.39 -9.45 1.15
C PHE A 284 16.06 -9.07 -0.29
N GLU A 285 15.62 -7.85 -0.53
CA GLU A 285 15.39 -7.32 -1.87
C GLU A 285 15.86 -5.87 -1.97
N LEU A 286 16.28 -5.48 -3.17
CA LEU A 286 16.50 -4.09 -3.52
C LEU A 286 15.21 -3.50 -4.06
N LEU A 287 14.79 -2.39 -3.48
CA LEU A 287 13.70 -1.55 -3.95
C LEU A 287 14.28 -0.36 -4.70
N ARG A 288 13.78 -0.07 -5.90
CA ARG A 288 14.00 1.20 -6.61
C ARG A 288 12.65 1.87 -6.86
N ARG A 289 12.51 3.12 -6.46
CA ARG A 289 11.24 3.84 -6.62
C ARG A 289 10.94 4.07 -8.11
N MET A 290 9.71 3.78 -8.52
CA MET A 290 9.23 4.07 -9.88
C MET A 290 9.11 5.59 -10.10
N GLU A 291 9.14 5.99 -11.37
CA GLU A 291 8.96 7.38 -11.81
C GLU A 291 7.51 7.86 -11.68
#